data_AF-A0A1T4WJU6-F1
#
_entry.id   AF-A0A1T4WJU6-F1
#
_cell.length_a   1.000
_cell.length_b   1.000
_cell.length_c   1.000
_cell.angle_alpha   90.00
_cell.angle_beta   90.00
_cell.angle_gamma   90.00
#
_symmetry.space_group_name_H-M   'P 1'
#
loop_
_entity.id
_entity.type
_entity.pdbx_description
1 polymer ?
#
loop_
_entity_poly.entity_id
_entity_poly.type
_entity_poly.pdbx_seq_one_letter_code
_entity_poly.pdbx_strand_id
1 'polypeptide(L)'
;MERHTGGKKVCVRKRRWGWILAVLYLCFICGGLSVHASEPAVTPAVLERSCMDCHDWEKICRKLDRKSYGAWMRTVKRMVNKHAADISPFGPAEVARYLSQPGEELLGRCSTR
;
A
#
# COMPACT_ATOMS: atom_id res chain seq x y z
N MET A 1 8.63 -87.08 3.17
CA MET A 1 8.59 -86.35 4.44
C MET A 1 9.29 -85.01 4.24
N GLU A 2 8.60 -83.92 4.62
CA GLU A 2 9.11 -82.56 4.92
C GLU A 2 9.73 -81.75 3.76
N ARG A 3 8.98 -80.83 3.09
CA ARG A 3 8.87 -79.36 3.38
C ARG A 3 10.17 -78.77 3.92
N HIS A 4 10.73 -77.70 3.35
CA HIS A 4 10.49 -76.34 3.83
C HIS A 4 10.80 -75.26 2.78
N THR A 5 9.84 -74.35 2.61
CA THR A 5 9.90 -73.08 1.90
C THR A 5 10.68 -72.05 2.70
N GLY A 6 11.59 -71.30 2.04
CA GLY A 6 12.45 -70.30 2.69
C GLY A 6 12.56 -69.00 1.89
N GLY A 7 11.42 -68.35 1.62
CA GLY A 7 11.39 -67.03 1.00
C GLY A 7 11.86 -65.94 1.96
N LYS A 8 13.00 -65.31 1.66
CA LYS A 8 13.53 -64.17 2.42
C LYS A 8 12.71 -62.91 2.10
N LYS A 9 12.01 -62.36 3.09
CA LYS A 9 11.31 -61.07 2.97
C LYS A 9 12.34 -59.94 3.07
N VAL A 10 12.43 -59.12 2.02
CA VAL A 10 13.23 -57.89 2.02
C VAL A 10 12.51 -56.84 2.87
N CYS A 11 13.07 -56.47 4.03
CA CYS A 11 12.61 -55.32 4.81
C CYS A 11 12.97 -54.03 4.06
N VAL A 12 12.04 -53.53 3.24
CA VAL A 12 12.15 -52.19 2.66
C VAL A 12 11.78 -51.16 3.73
N ARG A 13 12.77 -50.81 4.57
CA ARG A 13 12.74 -49.61 5.42
C ARG A 13 12.82 -48.39 4.50
N LYS A 14 11.70 -47.97 3.89
CA LYS A 14 11.65 -46.76 3.06
C LYS A 14 10.61 -45.74 3.59
N ARG A 15 11.15 -44.54 3.86
CA ARG A 15 10.57 -43.23 3.53
C ARG A 15 9.34 -42.77 4.32
N ARG A 16 9.56 -42.39 5.58
CA ARG A 16 8.75 -41.34 6.24
C ARG A 16 9.15 -39.90 5.85
N TRP A 17 10.27 -39.73 5.15
CA TRP A 17 10.80 -38.42 4.74
C TRP A 17 10.03 -37.77 3.58
N GLY A 18 9.28 -38.54 2.79
CA GLY A 18 8.51 -38.00 1.66
C GLY A 18 7.39 -37.03 2.11
N TRP A 19 6.77 -37.31 3.26
CA TRP A 19 5.71 -36.47 3.82
C TRP A 19 6.24 -35.15 4.36
N ILE A 20 7.43 -35.15 4.96
CA ILE A 20 8.08 -33.93 5.47
C ILE A 20 8.42 -32.99 4.32
N LEU A 21 8.98 -33.52 3.22
CA LEU A 21 9.30 -32.72 2.04
C LEU A 21 8.05 -32.19 1.31
N ALA A 22 6.97 -32.98 1.26
CA ALA A 22 5.70 -32.55 0.68
C ALA A 22 5.05 -31.39 1.47
N VAL A 23 5.10 -31.45 2.80
CA VAL A 23 4.57 -30.37 3.67
C VAL A 23 5.41 -29.09 3.52
N LEU A 24 6.74 -29.20 3.50
CA LEU A 24 7.63 -28.05 3.30
C LEU A 24 7.43 -27.39 1.93
N TYR A 25 7.23 -28.20 0.88
CA TYR A 25 6.93 -27.69 -0.47
C TYR A 25 5.57 -26.99 -0.53
N LEU A 26 4.54 -27.53 0.14
CA LEU A 26 3.21 -26.91 0.21
C LEU A 26 3.24 -25.57 0.98
N CYS A 27 4.00 -25.48 2.08
CA CYS A 27 4.18 -24.22 2.81
C CYS A 27 4.92 -23.16 1.96
N PHE A 28 5.88 -23.57 1.13
CA PHE A 28 6.57 -22.67 0.20
C PHE A 28 5.63 -22.13 -0.88
N ILE A 29 4.68 -22.94 -1.37
CA ILE A 29 3.66 -22.50 -2.32
C ILE A 29 2.67 -21.50 -1.68
N CYS A 30 2.26 -21.72 -0.43
CA CYS A 30 1.35 -20.80 0.27
C CYS A 30 2.04 -19.52 0.81
N GLY A 31 3.36 -19.54 1.04
CA GLY A 31 4.13 -18.41 1.56
C GLY A 31 4.44 -17.31 0.54
N GLY A 32 4.11 -17.51 -0.74
CA GLY A 32 4.41 -16.57 -1.83
C GLY A 32 3.48 -15.36 -1.93
N LEU A 33 2.46 -15.22 -1.07
CA LEU A 33 1.66 -13.99 -1.03
C LEU A 33 2.48 -12.88 -0.38
N SER A 34 3.22 -12.15 -1.21
CA SER A 34 3.81 -10.88 -0.84
C SER A 34 2.69 -9.93 -0.45
N VAL A 35 2.47 -9.77 0.85
CA VAL A 35 1.65 -8.69 1.41
C VAL A 35 2.33 -7.39 1.01
N HIS A 36 1.94 -6.82 -0.13
CA HIS A 36 2.25 -5.45 -0.45
C HIS A 36 1.43 -4.62 0.53
N ALA A 37 2.06 -4.16 1.59
CA ALA A 37 1.53 -3.06 2.36
C ALA A 37 1.40 -1.90 1.38
N SER A 38 0.18 -1.54 1.02
CA SER A 38 -0.07 -0.31 0.27
C SER A 38 0.40 0.84 1.15
N GLU A 39 1.48 1.50 0.75
CA GLU A 39 1.86 2.79 1.35
C GLU A 39 0.64 3.70 1.34
N PRO A 40 0.36 4.44 2.42
CA PRO A 40 -0.75 5.37 2.44
C PRO A 40 -0.51 6.36 1.29
N ALA A 41 -1.53 6.58 0.45
CA ALA A 41 -1.49 7.58 -0.61
C ALA A 41 -2.35 8.78 -0.25
N VAL A 42 -1.92 9.98 -0.65
CA VAL A 42 -2.74 11.20 -0.55
C VAL A 42 -3.96 11.05 -1.45
N THR A 43 -5.15 11.18 -0.88
CA THR A 43 -6.43 11.15 -1.61
C THR A 43 -7.22 12.45 -1.39
N PRO A 44 -8.27 12.73 -2.17
CA PRO A 44 -9.11 13.90 -1.92
C PRO A 44 -9.77 13.88 -0.54
N ALA A 45 -10.09 12.69 -0.01
CA ALA A 45 -10.62 12.55 1.34
C ALA A 45 -9.60 12.89 2.44
N VAL A 46 -8.30 12.67 2.19
CA VAL A 46 -7.22 13.15 3.08
C VAL A 46 -7.15 14.67 3.04
N LEU A 47 -7.15 15.26 1.84
CA LEU A 47 -7.14 16.71 1.68
C LEU A 47 -8.37 17.39 2.29
N GLU A 48 -9.53 16.77 2.20
CA GLU A 48 -10.76 17.26 2.82
C GLU A 48 -10.60 17.39 4.33
N ARG A 49 -10.04 16.38 4.99
CA ARG A 49 -9.78 16.43 6.44
C ARG A 49 -8.68 17.42 6.79
N SER A 50 -7.57 17.43 6.07
CA SER A 50 -6.40 18.21 6.48
C SER A 50 -6.37 19.66 5.99
N CYS A 51 -7.02 19.96 4.86
CA CYS A 51 -6.92 21.25 4.19
C CYS A 51 -8.23 22.05 4.23
N MET A 52 -9.33 21.47 4.73
CA MET A 52 -10.60 22.18 4.86
C MET A 52 -10.97 22.60 6.27
N ASP A 53 -10.24 22.15 7.29
CA ASP A 53 -10.51 22.51 8.69
C ASP A 53 -10.51 24.03 8.92
N CYS A 54 -9.77 24.79 8.10
CA CYS A 54 -9.65 26.25 8.24
C CYS A 54 -10.32 27.06 7.11
N HIS A 55 -10.53 26.49 5.94
CA HIS A 55 -11.10 27.19 4.78
C HIS A 55 -11.65 26.21 3.75
N ASP A 56 -12.60 26.62 2.91
CA ASP A 56 -13.21 25.74 1.91
C ASP A 56 -12.28 25.26 0.77
N TRP A 57 -12.83 24.37 -0.06
CA TRP A 57 -12.20 23.83 -1.27
C TRP A 57 -11.87 24.89 -2.32
N GLU A 58 -12.53 26.05 -2.32
CA GLU A 58 -12.40 27.07 -3.37
C GLU A 58 -10.94 27.53 -3.52
N LYS A 59 -10.22 27.65 -2.38
CA LYS A 59 -8.81 28.03 -2.35
C LYS A 59 -7.90 27.04 -3.08
N ILE A 60 -8.22 25.76 -3.01
CA ILE A 60 -7.46 24.70 -3.67
C ILE A 60 -7.85 24.66 -5.15
N CYS A 61 -9.16 24.55 -5.44
CA CYS A 61 -9.69 24.39 -6.79
C CYS A 61 -9.24 25.51 -7.73
N ARG A 62 -9.25 26.77 -7.27
CA ARG A 62 -8.79 27.92 -8.07
C ARG A 62 -7.30 27.90 -8.43
N LYS A 63 -6.52 27.00 -7.83
CA LYS A 63 -5.06 26.95 -7.94
C LYS A 63 -4.50 25.65 -8.52
N LEU A 64 -5.31 24.59 -8.68
CA LEU A 64 -4.85 23.26 -9.08
C LEU A 64 -4.02 23.27 -10.38
N ASP A 65 -4.51 23.90 -11.44
CA ASP A 65 -3.76 24.00 -12.72
C ASP A 65 -2.88 25.25 -12.84
N ARG A 66 -2.76 26.04 -11.78
CA ARG A 66 -2.05 27.34 -11.82
C ARG A 66 -0.74 27.34 -11.05
N LYS A 67 -0.55 26.38 -10.15
CA LYS A 67 0.62 26.31 -9.27
C LYS A 67 1.46 25.10 -9.64
N SER A 68 2.74 25.35 -9.88
CA SER A 68 3.74 24.30 -9.95
C SER A 68 3.93 23.62 -8.59
N TYR A 69 4.56 22.44 -8.60
CA TYR A 69 4.99 21.74 -7.38
C TYR A 69 5.70 22.65 -6.37
N GLY A 70 6.65 23.47 -6.81
CA GLY A 70 7.38 24.39 -5.92
C GLY A 70 6.48 25.45 -5.27
N ALA A 71 5.47 25.93 -6.00
CA ALA A 71 4.49 26.88 -5.45
C ALA A 71 3.53 26.20 -4.46
N TRP A 72 3.15 24.95 -4.72
CA TRP A 72 2.38 24.12 -3.80
C TRP A 72 3.17 23.81 -2.53
N MET A 73 4.42 23.37 -2.66
CA MET A 73 5.31 23.11 -1.52
C MET A 73 5.41 24.32 -0.58
N ARG A 74 5.63 25.52 -1.11
CA ARG A 74 5.64 26.76 -0.30
C ARG A 74 4.30 27.03 0.38
N THR A 75 3.20 26.73 -0.32
CA THR A 75 1.84 26.88 0.23
C THR A 75 1.62 25.91 1.39
N VAL A 76 1.88 24.61 1.19
CA VAL A 76 1.67 23.57 2.20
C VAL A 76 2.58 23.80 3.41
N LYS A 77 3.88 24.07 3.20
CA LYS A 77 4.80 24.43 4.28
C LYS A 77 4.33 25.66 5.07
N ARG A 78 3.76 26.67 4.40
CA ARG A 78 3.18 27.82 5.10
C ARG A 78 1.98 27.42 5.96
N MET A 79 1.09 26.55 5.47
CA MET A 79 -0.07 26.08 6.24
C MET A 79 0.37 25.31 7.48
N VAL A 80 1.34 24.40 7.34
CA VAL A 80 1.90 23.67 8.49
C VAL A 80 2.59 24.63 9.47
N ASN A 81 3.50 25.50 9.00
CA ASN A 81 4.35 26.29 9.89
C ASN A 81 3.68 27.50 10.51
N LYS A 82 2.76 28.17 9.78
CA LYS A 82 2.10 29.39 10.26
C LYS A 82 0.70 29.17 10.80
N HIS A 83 0.03 28.10 10.36
CA HIS A 83 -1.36 27.85 10.70
C HIS A 83 -1.56 26.49 11.38
N ALA A 84 -0.47 25.77 11.71
CA ALA A 84 -0.50 24.49 12.41
C ALA A 84 -1.40 23.42 11.75
N ALA A 85 -1.54 23.46 10.42
CA ALA A 85 -2.32 22.47 9.69
C ALA A 85 -1.71 21.07 9.85
N ASP A 86 -2.53 20.09 10.26
CA ASP A 86 -2.11 18.70 10.37
C ASP A 86 -2.31 17.95 9.05
N ILE A 87 -1.20 17.44 8.51
CA ILE A 87 -1.16 16.69 7.25
C ILE A 87 -0.52 15.30 7.44
N SER A 88 -0.45 14.81 8.68
CA SER A 88 0.01 13.46 8.97
C SER A 88 -0.90 12.42 8.29
N PRO A 89 -0.34 11.30 7.78
CA PRO A 89 1.08 10.92 7.76
C PRO A 89 1.92 11.49 6.59
N PHE A 90 1.33 12.21 5.64
CA PHE A 90 1.90 12.44 4.30
C PHE A 90 2.96 13.54 4.20
N GLY A 91 2.95 14.50 5.11
CA GLY A 91 3.92 15.60 5.12
C GLY A 91 3.86 16.53 3.89
N PRO A 92 4.62 17.64 3.90
CA PRO A 92 4.41 18.72 2.93
C PRO A 92 4.74 18.35 1.48
N ALA A 93 5.73 17.47 1.29
CA ALA A 93 6.22 17.13 -0.03
C ALA A 93 5.24 16.26 -0.81
N GLU A 94 4.63 15.29 -0.14
CA GLU A 94 3.70 14.38 -0.79
C GLU A 94 2.39 15.07 -1.13
N VAL A 95 1.85 15.86 -0.20
CA VAL A 95 0.67 16.70 -0.44
C VAL A 95 0.91 17.68 -1.58
N ALA A 96 2.08 18.34 -1.62
CA ALA A 96 2.41 19.27 -2.70
C ALA A 96 2.54 18.56 -4.06
N ARG A 97 3.07 17.34 -4.10
CA ARG A 97 3.17 16.52 -5.31
C ARG A 97 1.78 16.22 -5.84
N TYR A 98 0.89 15.73 -4.98
CA TYR A 98 -0.49 15.42 -5.32
C TYR A 98 -1.24 16.64 -5.86
N LEU A 99 -1.13 17.79 -5.20
CA LEU A 99 -1.79 19.04 -5.64
C LEU A 99 -1.23 19.62 -6.95
N SER A 100 0.01 19.29 -7.29
CA SER A 100 0.66 19.75 -8.54
C SER A 100 0.36 18.86 -9.75
N GLN A 101 -0.17 17.66 -9.51
CA GLN A 101 -0.53 16.68 -10.52
C GLN A 101 -1.87 16.06 -10.09
N PRO A 102 -2.96 16.85 -10.05
CA PRO A 102 -4.23 16.38 -9.55
C PRO A 102 -4.78 15.26 -10.44
N GLY A 103 -5.22 14.16 -9.83
CA GLY A 103 -5.96 13.13 -10.54
C GLY A 103 -7.40 13.55 -10.84
N GLU A 104 -8.06 12.78 -11.72
CA GLU A 104 -9.45 12.99 -12.14
C GLU A 104 -10.42 13.15 -10.95
N GLU A 105 -10.22 12.39 -9.86
CA GLU A 105 -11.08 12.48 -8.67
C GLU A 105 -11.05 13.87 -8.04
N LEU A 106 -9.86 14.48 -7.90
CA LEU A 106 -9.74 15.82 -7.33
C LEU A 106 -10.30 16.88 -8.28
N LEU A 107 -10.06 16.72 -9.58
CA LEU A 107 -10.60 17.62 -10.61
C LEU A 107 -12.13 17.59 -10.64
N GLY A 108 -12.74 16.41 -10.57
CA GLY A 108 -14.20 16.23 -10.52
C GLY A 108 -14.87 16.89 -9.32
N ARG A 109 -14.19 16.94 -8.17
CA ARG A 109 -14.68 17.68 -6.99
C ARG A 109 -14.62 19.20 -7.18
N CYS A 110 -13.70 19.69 -8.01
CA CYS A 110 -13.54 21.10 -8.30
C CYS A 110 -14.39 21.61 -9.47
N SER A 111 -14.98 20.71 -10.27
CA SER A 111 -15.88 21.07 -11.39
C SER A 111 -17.37 21.08 -11.00
N THR A 112 -17.72 20.49 -9.85
CA THR A 112 -19.11 20.32 -9.38
C THR A 112 -19.55 21.40 -8.38
N ARG A 113 -18.70 22.39 -8.09
CA ARG A 113 -18.99 23.56 -7.25
C ARG A 113 -18.85 24.84 -8.05
#